data_AF-A0A2X1A445-F1
#
_entry.id   AF-A0A2X1A445-F1
#
_cell.length_a   1.000
_cell.length_b   1.000
_cell.length_c   1.000
_cell.angle_alpha   90.00
_cell.angle_beta   90.00
_cell.angle_gamma   90.00
#
_symmetry.space_group_name_H-M   'P 1'
#
loop_
_entity.id
_entity.type
_entity.pdbx_description
1 polymer ?
#
loop_
_entity_poly.entity_id
_entity_poly.type
_entity_poly.pdbx_seq_one_letter_code
_entity_poly.pdbx_strand_id
1 'polypeptide(L)' 'MIRKIEMGLFVVGVVMALIGMPYLLGYSTNECLKYPLYLGLILMVATLPVTISKRK' A
#
# COMPACT_ATOMS: atom_id res chain seq x y z
N MET A 1 -17.74 -11.68 -5.80
CA MET A 1 -16.82 -11.72 -4.63
C MET A 1 -15.52 -10.97 -4.89
N ILE A 2 -14.84 -11.21 -6.02
CA ILE A 2 -13.61 -10.50 -6.42
C ILE A 2 -13.71 -8.96 -6.35
N ARG A 3 -14.78 -8.35 -6.85
CA ARG A 3 -14.97 -6.87 -6.76
C ARG A 3 -15.06 -6.33 -5.33
N LYS A 4 -15.60 -7.10 -4.37
CA LYS A 4 -15.62 -6.69 -2.96
C LYS A 4 -14.22 -6.76 -2.33
N ILE A 5 -13.42 -7.73 -2.75
CA ILE A 5 -12.03 -7.92 -2.29
C ILE A 5 -11.13 -6.81 -2.87
N GLU A 6 -11.28 -6.48 -4.16
CA GLU A 6 -10.60 -5.34 -4.78
C GLU A 6 -10.95 -4.02 -4.09
N MET A 7 -12.23 -3.80 -3.81
CA MET A 7 -12.67 -2.58 -3.12
C MET A 7 -12.10 -2.50 -1.70
N GLY A 8 -12.01 -3.63 -0.98
CA GLY A 8 -11.36 -3.70 0.32
C GLY A 8 -9.87 -3.37 0.27
N LEU A 9 -9.13 -3.95 -0.69
CA LEU A 9 -7.71 -3.66 -0.93
C LEU A 9 -7.48 -2.19 -1.31
N PHE A 10 -8.37 -1.61 -2.11
CA PHE A 10 -8.31 -0.20 -2.49
C PHE A 10 -8.47 0.72 -1.28
N VAL A 11 -9.47 0.48 -0.44
CA VAL A 11 -9.71 1.27 0.77
C VAL A 11 -8.52 1.17 1.74
N VAL A 12 -7.98 -0.03 1.94
CA VAL A 12 -6.77 -0.23 2.77
C VAL A 12 -5.57 0.51 2.21
N GLY A 13 -5.39 0.50 0.89
CA GLY A 13 -4.33 1.26 0.21
C GLY A 13 -4.43 2.76 0.42
N VAL A 14 -5.65 3.32 0.29
CA VAL A 14 -5.90 4.76 0.52
C VAL A 14 -5.61 5.14 1.98
N VAL A 15 -6.06 4.33 2.94
CA VAL A 15 -5.81 4.57 4.38
C VAL A 15 -4.31 4.53 4.68
N MET A 16 -3.59 3.53 4.16
CA MET A 16 -2.14 3.41 4.34
C MET A 16 -1.39 4.59 3.69
N ALA A 17 -1.83 5.08 2.54
CA ALA A 17 -1.24 6.24 1.88
C ALA A 17 -1.46 7.54 2.69
N LEU A 18 -2.69 7.77 3.17
CA LEU A 18 -3.01 8.95 4.00
C LEU A 18 -2.24 8.97 5.32
N ILE A 19 -2.01 7.80 5.93
CA ILE A 19 -1.24 7.67 7.16
C ILE A 19 0.28 7.81 6.87
N GLY A 20 0.79 7.19 5.81
CA GLY A 20 2.22 7.26 5.45
C GLY A 20 2.67 8.63 4.93
N MET A 21 1.79 9.41 4.32
CA MET A 21 2.10 10.72 3.74
C MET A 21 2.64 11.74 4.75
N PRO A 22 2.03 11.98 5.94
CA PRO A 22 2.60 12.87 6.95
C PRO A 22 3.95 12.39 7.50
N TYR A 23 4.22 11.09 7.48
CA TYR A 23 5.56 10.55 7.81
C TYR A 23 6.59 10.89 6.72
N LEU A 24 6.25 10.71 5.43
CA LEU A 24 7.13 11.10 4.31
C LEU A 24 7.41 12.60 4.27
N LEU A 25 6.41 13.41 4.60
CA LEU A 25 6.50 14.86 4.62
C LEU A 25 7.24 15.40 5.86
N GLY A 26 7.71 14.51 6.76
CA GLY A 26 8.49 14.91 7.93
C GLY A 26 7.68 15.56 9.04
N TYR A 27 6.34 15.56 8.95
CA TYR A 27 5.46 16.09 9.99
C TYR A 27 5.38 15.16 11.22
N SER A 28 5.83 13.90 11.09
CA SER A 28 5.86 12.97 12.21
C SER A 28 7.08 12.04 12.14
N THR A 29 7.87 12.01 13.22
CA THR A 29 9.00 11.10 13.44
C THR A 29 8.59 9.79 14.13
N ASN A 30 7.29 9.57 14.31
CA ASN A 30 6.78 8.35 14.95
C ASN A 30 7.08 7.12 14.10
N GLU A 31 7.88 6.21 14.64
CA GLU A 31 8.31 4.97 14.00
C GLU A 31 7.12 4.07 13.61
N CYS A 32 5.98 4.24 14.29
CA CYS A 32 4.75 3.51 13.99
C CYS A 32 4.13 3.87 12.62
N LEU A 33 4.38 5.08 12.09
CA LEU A 33 3.90 5.49 10.77
C LEU A 33 4.83 5.04 9.62
N LYS A 34 5.97 4.46 9.96
CA LYS A 34 6.91 3.87 9.00
C LYS A 34 6.40 2.52 8.47
N TYR A 35 5.68 1.75 9.29
CA TYR A 35 5.15 0.45 8.91
C TYR A 35 4.18 0.49 7.71
N PRO A 36 3.20 1.44 7.64
CA PRO A 36 2.37 1.64 6.45
C PRO A 36 3.14 1.77 5.14
N LEU A 37 4.25 2.51 5.15
CA LEU A 37 5.09 2.73 3.98
C LEU A 37 5.79 1.46 3.54
N TYR A 38 6.44 0.75 4.47
CA TYR A 38 7.10 -0.51 4.16
C TYR A 38 6.12 -1.59 3.71
N LEU A 39 4.96 -1.67 4.36
CA LEU A 39 3.91 -2.63 4.04
C LEU A 39 3.32 -2.35 2.65
N GLY A 40 3.08 -1.08 2.31
CA GLY A 40 2.67 -0.66 0.96
C GLY A 40 3.72 -0.99 -0.11
N LEU A 41 5.01 -0.80 0.21
CA LEU A 41 6.12 -1.10 -0.71
C LEU A 41 6.27 -2.61 -0.95
N ILE A 42 6.15 -3.43 0.10
CA ILE A 42 6.15 -4.90 -0.01
C ILE A 42 4.97 -5.38 -0.87
N LEU A 43 3.77 -4.82 -0.66
CA LEU A 43 2.59 -5.15 -1.46
C LEU A 43 2.78 -4.79 -2.94
N MET A 44 3.38 -3.64 -3.23
CA MET A 44 3.67 -3.21 -4.60
C MET A 44 4.68 -4.15 -5.28
N VAL A 45 5.74 -4.55 -4.58
CA VAL A 45 6.75 -5.48 -5.11
C VAL A 45 6.18 -6.88 -5.29
N ALA A 46 5.35 -7.37 -4.37
CA ALA A 46 4.72 -8.68 -4.46
C ALA A 46 3.68 -8.77 -5.61
N THR A 47 3.03 -7.66 -5.94
CA THR A 47 2.01 -7.60 -7.01
C THR A 47 2.59 -7.29 -8.40
N LEU A 48 3.82 -6.79 -8.47
CA LEU A 48 4.55 -6.52 -9.71
C LEU A 48 4.73 -7.76 -10.63
N PRO A 49 5.24 -8.92 -10.15
CA PRO A 49 5.41 -10.10 -11.00
C PRO A 49 4.07 -10.70 -11.46
N VAL A 50 3.02 -10.53 -10.66
CA VAL A 50 1.66 -11.01 -10.98
C VAL A 50 1.05 -10.25 -12.16
N THR A 51 1.34 -8.95 -12.29
CA THR A 51 0.87 -8.13 -13.41
C THR A 51 1.64 -8.39 -14.71
N ILE A 52 2.93 -8.69 -14.61
CA ILE A 52 3.77 -9.01 -15.79
C ILE A 52 3.38 -10.37 -16.39
N SER A 53 3.10 -11.38 -15.55
CA SER A 53 2.78 -12.73 -16.01
C SER A 53 1.42 -12.85 -16.71
N LYS A 54 0.46 -11.97 -16.44
CA LYS A 54 -0.87 -11.98 -17.09
C LYS A 54 -0.93 -11.24 -18.43
N ARG A 55 0.17 -10.62 -18.85
CA ARG A 55 0.28 -9.85 -20.11
C ARG A 55 0.88 -10.65 -21.28
N LYS A 56 1.04 -11.97 -21.13
CA LYS A 56 1.54 -12.88 -22.17
C LYS A 56 0.44 -13.85 -22.61
#